data_AF-A0A923S7Z8-F1
#
_entry.id   AF-A0A923S7Z8-F1
#
_cell.length_a   1.000
_cell.length_b   1.000
_cell.length_c   1.000
_cell.angle_alpha   90.00
_cell.angle_beta   90.00
_cell.angle_gamma   90.00
#
_symmetry.space_group_name_H-M   'P 1'
#
loop_
_entity.id
_entity.type
_entity.pdbx_description
1 polymer ?
#
loop_
_entity_poly.entity_id
_entity_poly.type
_entity_poly.pdbx_seq_one_letter_code
_entity_poly.pdbx_strand_id
1 'polypeptide(L)'
;MSVVYNVYTHPTQGAWGFSALNAQGLVATAFIDPTTGSVSVKDLEPLKVAPAIQRLVRKGFTKVVHGKYLHVVTREGARFGEFVVKHPDLGEHLGVECVMFAGVPAETDMAAVASEWTSRLAEASGGDVARRTWLEHVAAVSTYVPVFASGDAHAALLVAQWARENNLVLMANKGTLPIGAPQERRYEWRTFLREWLDPAGVDRAFAELDWPLAGALSVEPEAKASDKPNDAGLLAIAQQAAF
;
A
#
# COMPACT_ATOMS: atom_id res chain seq x y z
N MET A 1 0.16 12.86 0.21
CA MET A 1 0.86 12.16 -0.88
C MET A 1 2.34 12.18 -0.57
N SER A 2 2.95 11.01 -0.38
CA SER A 2 4.37 10.89 -0.06
C SER A 2 5.22 11.15 -1.30
N VAL A 3 6.26 11.98 -1.16
CA VAL A 3 7.09 12.42 -2.28
C VAL A 3 8.47 11.76 -2.20
N VAL A 4 9.04 11.46 -3.37
CA VAL A 4 10.42 10.96 -3.48
C VAL A 4 11.40 12.13 -3.48
N TYR A 5 12.43 12.03 -2.65
CA TYR A 5 13.49 13.01 -2.47
C TYR A 5 14.81 12.49 -3.06
N ASN A 6 15.52 13.37 -3.74
CA ASN A 6 16.96 13.24 -3.99
C ASN A 6 17.70 13.65 -2.71
N VAL A 7 18.41 12.70 -2.09
CA VAL A 7 18.98 12.88 -0.75
C VAL A 7 20.49 13.08 -0.80
N TYR A 8 20.96 13.98 0.06
CA TYR A 8 22.37 14.24 0.37
C TYR A 8 22.57 13.98 1.86
N THR A 9 23.63 13.26 2.22
CA THR A 9 23.93 12.90 3.61
C THR A 9 25.31 13.37 4.03
N HIS A 10 25.47 13.64 5.32
CA HIS A 10 26.75 13.93 5.96
C HIS A 10 26.79 13.22 7.32
N PRO A 11 27.87 12.49 7.66
CA PRO A 11 27.92 11.68 8.89
C PRO A 11 27.61 12.45 10.18
N THR A 12 28.03 13.71 10.28
CA THR A 12 27.86 14.55 11.48
C THR A 12 26.92 15.74 11.30
N GLN A 13 26.44 16.02 10.08
CA GLN A 13 25.59 17.19 9.80
C GLN A 13 24.17 16.80 9.36
N GLY A 14 23.87 15.50 9.31
CA GLY A 14 22.52 14.99 9.05
C GLY A 14 22.25 14.73 7.57
N ALA A 15 20.99 14.83 7.19
CA ALA A 15 20.53 14.55 5.84
C ALA A 15 19.67 15.69 5.31
N TRP A 16 19.84 16.01 4.03
CA TRP A 16 19.02 16.97 3.32
C TRP A 16 18.50 16.37 2.03
N GLY A 17 17.23 16.58 1.72
CA GLY A 17 16.62 16.10 0.50
C GLY A 17 15.79 17.18 -0.19
N PHE A 18 15.62 17.02 -1.50
CA PHE A 18 14.67 17.81 -2.29
C PHE A 18 13.88 16.92 -3.25
N SER A 19 12.66 17.31 -3.53
CA SER A 19 11.74 16.59 -4.41
C SER A 19 11.69 17.17 -5.83
N ALA A 20 10.85 16.60 -6.69
CA ALA A 20 10.41 17.25 -7.91
C ALA A 20 9.50 18.47 -7.60
N LEU A 21 9.06 19.18 -8.64
CA LEU A 21 8.10 20.28 -8.47
C LEU A 21 6.77 19.74 -7.95
N ASN A 22 6.22 20.41 -6.93
CA ASN A 22 4.85 20.22 -6.48
C ASN A 22 3.86 20.92 -7.43
N ALA A 23 2.55 20.76 -7.16
CA ALA A 23 1.49 21.36 -7.97
C ALA A 23 1.56 22.90 -8.04
N GLN A 24 2.23 23.54 -7.07
CA GLN A 24 2.43 24.99 -6.99
C GLN A 24 3.73 25.44 -7.68
N GLY A 25 4.46 24.54 -8.35
CA GLY A 25 5.72 24.86 -9.02
C GLY A 25 6.89 25.11 -8.07
N LEU A 26 6.79 24.67 -6.82
CA LEU A 26 7.85 24.76 -5.81
C LEU A 26 8.49 23.39 -5.56
N VAL A 27 9.72 23.41 -5.06
CA VAL A 27 10.45 22.19 -4.68
C VAL A 27 10.35 22.02 -3.16
N ALA A 28 9.70 20.94 -2.72
CA ALA A 28 9.68 20.60 -1.30
C ALA A 28 11.06 20.07 -0.90
N THR A 29 11.61 20.63 0.19
CA THR A 29 12.90 20.26 0.76
C THR A 29 12.73 19.82 2.21
N ALA A 30 13.57 18.90 2.65
CA ALA A 30 13.56 18.42 4.02
C ALA A 30 14.98 18.30 4.57
N PHE A 31 15.18 18.72 5.80
CA PHE A 31 16.41 18.52 6.56
C PHE A 31 16.12 17.71 7.82
N ILE A 32 16.97 16.73 8.10
CA ILE A 32 16.93 15.92 9.31
C ILE A 32 18.20 16.17 10.10
N ASP A 33 18.03 16.65 11.33
CA ASP A 33 19.11 16.85 12.27
C ASP A 33 19.67 15.49 12.75
N PRO A 34 21.00 15.27 12.72
CA PRO A 34 21.58 13.96 13.03
C PRO A 34 21.51 13.60 14.53
N THR A 35 21.37 14.60 15.41
CA THR A 35 21.43 14.40 16.86
C THR A 35 20.04 14.17 17.43
N THR A 36 19.09 14.98 16.99
CA THR A 36 17.71 14.99 17.50
C THR A 36 16.76 14.18 16.63
N GLY A 37 17.11 13.92 15.36
CA GLY A 37 16.18 13.35 14.39
C GLY A 37 15.05 14.31 13.99
N SER A 38 15.12 15.57 14.43
CA SER A 38 14.09 16.57 14.12
C SER A 38 14.07 16.85 12.63
N VAL A 39 12.85 16.93 12.08
CA VAL A 39 12.64 17.18 10.65
C VAL A 39 12.13 18.59 10.43
N SER A 40 12.76 19.31 9.52
CA SER A 40 12.28 20.60 9.02
C SER A 40 11.98 20.49 7.53
N VAL A 41 10.76 20.85 7.15
CA VAL A 41 10.29 20.84 5.76
C VAL A 41 10.07 22.27 5.29
N LYS A 42 10.58 22.61 4.11
CA LYS A 42 10.47 23.95 3.52
C LYS A 42 10.30 23.86 2.01
N ASP A 43 9.48 24.73 1.46
CA ASP A 43 9.39 24.90 0.01
C ASP A 43 10.43 25.91 -0.47
N LEU A 44 11.08 25.57 -1.58
CA LEU A 44 12.03 26.44 -2.27
C LEU A 44 11.56 26.70 -3.70
N GLU A 45 11.83 27.90 -4.19
CA GLU A 45 11.76 28.16 -5.62
C GLU A 45 12.78 27.30 -6.38
N PRO A 46 12.45 26.83 -7.60
CA PRO A 46 13.33 25.92 -8.35
C PRO A 46 14.74 26.49 -8.58
N LEU A 47 14.83 27.79 -8.84
CA LEU A 47 16.08 28.51 -9.06
C LEU A 47 17.00 28.52 -7.83
N LYS A 48 16.45 28.35 -6.62
CA LYS A 48 17.20 28.35 -5.36
C LYS A 48 17.77 26.97 -5.00
N VAL A 49 17.37 25.91 -5.70
CA VAL A 49 17.79 24.53 -5.40
C VAL A 49 19.26 24.29 -5.76
N ALA A 50 19.71 24.68 -6.95
CA ALA A 50 21.09 24.46 -7.37
C ALA A 50 22.12 25.16 -6.46
N PRO A 51 21.94 26.44 -6.05
CA PRO A 51 22.79 27.07 -5.05
C PRO A 51 22.79 26.36 -3.69
N ALA A 52 21.65 25.81 -3.25
CA ALA A 52 21.56 25.05 -2.00
C ALA A 52 22.38 23.76 -2.07
N ILE A 53 22.27 23.00 -3.17
CA ILE A 53 23.05 21.79 -3.41
C ILE A 53 24.55 22.12 -3.43
N GLN A 54 24.97 23.16 -4.15
CA GLN A 54 26.38 23.56 -4.19
C GLN A 54 26.93 23.86 -2.79
N ARG A 55 26.13 24.52 -1.94
CA ARG A 55 26.50 24.79 -0.55
C ARG A 55 26.65 23.50 0.27
N LEU A 56 25.77 22.53 0.09
CA LEU A 56 25.84 21.23 0.77
C LEU A 56 27.06 20.43 0.34
N VAL A 57 27.32 20.35 -0.96
CA VAL A 57 28.51 19.66 -1.50
C VAL A 57 29.80 20.29 -0.99
N ARG A 58 29.88 21.63 -0.94
CA ARG A 58 31.04 22.34 -0.34
C ARG A 58 31.21 22.06 1.15
N LYS A 59 30.12 21.72 1.87
CA LYS A 59 30.14 21.30 3.28
C LYS A 59 30.46 19.82 3.47
N GLY A 60 30.74 19.08 2.39
CA GLY A 60 31.09 17.66 2.44
C GLY A 60 29.90 16.70 2.36
N PHE A 61 28.69 17.18 2.06
CA PHE A 61 27.55 16.28 1.86
C PHE A 61 27.73 15.45 0.58
N THR A 62 27.38 14.17 0.66
CA THR A 62 27.44 13.23 -0.48
C THR A 62 26.06 12.88 -0.96
N LYS A 63 25.87 12.82 -2.29
CA LYS A 63 24.60 12.39 -2.89
C LYS A 63 24.38 10.89 -2.66
N VAL A 64 23.18 10.53 -2.22
CA VAL A 64 22.70 9.15 -2.18
C VAL A 64 22.23 8.75 -3.58
N VAL A 65 22.60 7.55 -4.02
CA VAL A 65 22.31 7.05 -5.38
C VAL A 65 20.81 6.92 -5.64
N HIS A 66 20.08 6.37 -4.67
CA HIS A 66 18.65 6.10 -4.80
C HIS A 66 17.82 7.23 -4.19
N GLY A 67 16.74 7.59 -4.87
CA GLY A 67 15.70 8.43 -4.28
C GLY A 67 15.10 7.75 -3.05
N LYS A 68 14.69 8.56 -2.07
CA LYS A 68 14.13 8.09 -0.82
C LYS A 68 12.83 8.81 -0.50
N TYR A 69 11.92 8.17 0.21
CA TYR A 69 10.76 8.81 0.78
C TYR A 69 11.12 9.48 2.09
N LEU A 70 10.41 10.56 2.42
CA LEU A 70 10.48 11.17 3.75
C LEU A 70 9.40 10.53 4.63
N HIS A 71 9.83 9.80 5.67
CA HIS A 71 8.95 9.32 6.73
C HIS A 71 8.99 10.33 7.88
N VAL A 72 7.83 10.80 8.33
CA VAL A 72 7.70 11.77 9.43
C VAL A 72 6.78 11.20 10.50
N VAL A 73 7.26 11.19 11.74
CA VAL A 73 6.51 10.77 12.91
C VAL A 73 6.38 11.97 13.85
N THR A 74 5.17 12.23 14.33
CA THR A 74 4.93 13.27 15.33
C THR A 74 4.82 12.61 16.71
N ARG A 75 5.64 13.05 17.67
CA ARG A 75 5.61 12.59 19.06
C ARG A 75 5.61 13.82 19.98
N GLU A 76 4.63 13.90 20.87
CA GLU A 76 4.50 15.00 21.84
C GLU A 76 4.53 16.40 21.19
N GLY A 77 3.97 16.53 19.98
CA GLY A 77 3.97 17.78 19.21
C GLY A 77 5.27 18.10 18.45
N ALA A 78 6.33 17.33 18.66
CA ALA A 78 7.58 17.43 17.90
C ALA A 78 7.56 16.50 16.69
N ARG A 79 8.16 16.94 15.57
CA ARG A 79 8.26 16.17 14.32
C ARG A 79 9.66 15.58 14.18
N PHE A 80 9.71 14.26 14.07
CA PHE A 80 10.92 13.49 13.80
C PHE A 80 10.81 12.86 12.41
N GLY A 81 11.93 12.65 11.73
CA GLY A 81 11.87 12.05 10.41
C GLY A 81 13.14 11.34 9.97
N GLU A 82 12.97 10.51 8.95
CA GLU A 82 14.02 9.72 8.33
C GLU A 82 13.78 9.61 6.82
N PHE A 83 14.87 9.49 6.05
CA PHE A 83 14.77 9.16 4.64
C PHE A 83 14.86 7.64 4.44
N VAL A 84 13.75 7.06 4.00
CA VAL A 84 13.55 5.61 3.86
C VAL A 84 13.45 5.20 2.39
N VAL A 85 13.85 3.97 2.08
CA VAL A 85 13.84 3.47 0.69
C VAL A 85 12.44 3.01 0.29
N LYS A 86 11.74 2.32 1.19
CA LYS A 86 10.35 1.90 0.94
C LYS A 86 9.39 3.01 1.32
N HIS A 87 8.20 2.95 0.72
CA HIS A 87 7.15 3.92 0.99
C HIS A 87 6.69 3.83 2.46
N PRO A 88 6.54 4.95 3.19
CA PRO A 88 6.16 4.94 4.61
C PRO A 88 4.83 4.21 4.87
N ASP A 89 3.85 4.40 3.98
CA ASP A 89 2.56 3.71 4.05
C ASP A 89 2.67 2.18 4.00
N LEU A 90 3.76 1.61 3.47
CA LEU A 90 3.96 0.16 3.47
C LEU A 90 4.44 -0.39 4.81
N GLY A 91 4.56 0.46 5.84
CA GLY A 91 4.72 0.03 7.23
C GLY A 91 6.02 -0.69 7.55
N GLU A 92 7.11 -0.46 6.79
CA GLU A 92 8.41 -1.12 7.06
C GLU A 92 8.91 -0.88 8.49
N HIS A 93 8.60 0.28 9.07
CA HIS A 93 8.89 0.62 10.45
C HIS A 93 8.16 -0.25 11.50
N LEU A 94 7.12 -0.97 11.09
CA LEU A 94 6.40 -1.91 11.95
C LEU A 94 7.14 -3.25 12.08
N GLY A 95 8.18 -3.48 11.27
CA GLY A 95 8.99 -4.70 11.33
C GLY A 95 8.27 -5.96 10.88
N VAL A 96 7.15 -5.81 10.16
CA VAL A 96 6.33 -6.93 9.68
C VAL A 96 6.35 -7.00 8.15
N GLU A 97 6.38 -8.22 7.62
CA GLU A 97 6.28 -8.46 6.20
C GLU A 97 4.92 -8.03 5.65
N CYS A 98 4.92 -7.23 4.58
CA CYS A 98 3.72 -6.86 3.84
C CYS A 98 3.33 -8.02 2.89
N VAL A 99 2.10 -8.50 3.03
CA VAL A 99 1.50 -9.56 2.20
C VAL A 99 1.01 -8.98 0.88
N MET A 100 0.25 -7.90 0.99
CA MET A 100 -0.36 -7.19 -0.13
C MET A 100 -0.69 -5.76 0.25
N PHE A 101 -0.92 -4.92 -0.75
CA PHE A 101 -1.34 -3.54 -0.55
C PHE A 101 -2.24 -3.06 -1.69
N ALA A 102 -3.17 -2.17 -1.35
CA ALA A 102 -4.04 -1.51 -2.31
C ALA A 102 -3.58 -0.06 -2.53
N GLY A 103 -3.63 0.41 -3.77
CA GLY A 103 -3.43 1.83 -4.10
C GLY A 103 -4.62 2.67 -3.65
N VAL A 104 -4.35 3.80 -3.03
CA VAL A 104 -5.37 4.75 -2.57
C VAL A 104 -5.64 5.75 -3.69
N PRO A 105 -6.88 5.86 -4.19
CA PRO A 105 -7.25 6.93 -5.13
C PRO A 105 -6.99 8.30 -4.53
N ALA A 106 -6.66 9.26 -5.39
CA ALA A 106 -6.62 10.67 -4.99
C ALA A 106 -7.95 11.06 -4.34
N GLU A 107 -7.89 11.89 -3.29
CA GLU A 107 -9.06 12.42 -2.56
C GLU A 107 -9.85 11.41 -1.71
N THR A 108 -9.41 10.15 -1.61
CA THR A 108 -10.03 9.19 -0.69
C THR A 108 -9.86 9.64 0.75
N ASP A 109 -10.97 9.77 1.49
CA ASP A 109 -10.95 9.99 2.93
C ASP A 109 -10.64 8.68 3.66
N MET A 110 -9.36 8.44 3.88
CA MET A 110 -8.89 7.23 4.57
C MET A 110 -9.32 7.17 6.04
N ALA A 111 -9.61 8.31 6.69
CA ALA A 111 -10.14 8.32 8.05
C ALA A 111 -11.58 7.82 8.07
N ALA A 112 -12.40 8.19 7.08
CA ALA A 112 -13.74 7.64 6.92
C ALA A 112 -13.72 6.12 6.63
N VAL A 113 -12.83 5.67 5.72
CA VAL A 113 -12.65 4.23 5.42
C VAL A 113 -12.23 3.45 6.67
N ALA A 114 -11.26 3.97 7.44
CA ALA A 114 -10.82 3.33 8.68
C ALA A 114 -11.94 3.26 9.74
N SER A 115 -12.76 4.30 9.86
CA SER A 115 -13.92 4.33 10.76
C SER A 115 -14.98 3.30 10.37
N GLU A 116 -15.26 3.16 9.07
CA GLU A 116 -16.16 2.14 8.55
C GLU A 116 -15.65 0.72 8.88
N TRP A 117 -14.37 0.46 8.61
CA TRP A 117 -13.75 -0.84 8.93
C TRP A 117 -13.69 -1.11 10.42
N THR A 118 -13.47 -0.09 11.25
CA THR A 118 -13.56 -0.22 12.71
C THR A 118 -14.95 -0.71 13.12
N SER A 119 -16.00 -0.14 12.53
CA SER A 119 -17.39 -0.54 12.81
C SER A 119 -17.68 -1.97 12.34
N ARG A 120 -17.21 -2.35 11.14
CA ARG A 120 -17.36 -3.73 10.62
C ARG A 120 -16.62 -4.77 11.47
N LEU A 121 -15.55 -4.37 12.16
CA LEU A 121 -14.71 -5.27 12.97
C LEU A 121 -15.02 -5.20 14.48
N ALA A 122 -16.05 -4.45 14.89
CA ALA A 122 -16.36 -4.23 16.30
C ALA A 122 -16.68 -5.54 17.06
N GLU A 123 -17.33 -6.49 16.39
CA GLU A 123 -17.73 -7.78 16.98
C GLU A 123 -16.81 -8.94 16.55
N ALA A 124 -15.89 -8.70 15.62
CA ALA A 124 -14.98 -9.71 15.09
C ALA A 124 -13.92 -10.11 16.13
N SER A 125 -13.65 -11.41 16.26
CA SER A 125 -12.61 -11.91 17.15
C SER A 125 -11.22 -11.66 16.55
N GLY A 126 -10.23 -11.28 17.36
CA GLY A 126 -8.87 -11.03 16.86
C GLY A 126 -7.99 -10.23 17.80
N GLY A 127 -6.71 -10.08 17.41
CA GLY A 127 -5.70 -9.35 18.18
C GLY A 127 -5.97 -7.85 18.21
N ASP A 128 -6.76 -7.41 19.17
CA ASP A 128 -7.28 -6.04 19.31
C ASP A 128 -6.19 -4.96 19.19
N VAL A 129 -5.01 -5.20 19.78
CA VAL A 129 -3.88 -4.27 19.69
C VAL A 129 -3.34 -4.14 18.26
N ALA A 130 -3.07 -5.26 17.58
CA ALA A 130 -2.51 -5.24 16.23
C ALA A 130 -3.52 -4.68 15.21
N ARG A 131 -4.80 -5.02 15.36
CA ARG A 131 -5.90 -4.48 14.54
C ARG A 131 -6.03 -2.98 14.71
N ARG A 132 -6.04 -2.49 15.96
CA ARG A 132 -6.11 -1.05 16.25
C ARG A 132 -4.92 -0.30 15.68
N THR A 133 -3.69 -0.79 15.88
CA THR A 133 -2.49 -0.17 15.29
C THR A 133 -2.56 -0.15 13.76
N TRP A 134 -3.07 -1.22 13.15
CA TRP A 134 -3.30 -1.24 11.71
C TRP A 134 -4.35 -0.21 11.26
N LEU A 135 -5.51 -0.13 11.92
CA LEU A 135 -6.55 0.85 11.60
C LEU A 135 -6.08 2.31 11.80
N GLU A 136 -5.30 2.58 12.84
CA GLU A 136 -4.65 3.88 13.06
C GLU A 136 -3.69 4.22 11.91
N HIS A 137 -2.92 3.23 11.43
CA HIS A 137 -2.06 3.39 10.26
C HIS A 137 -2.88 3.65 8.99
N VAL A 138 -3.93 2.86 8.73
CA VAL A 138 -4.85 3.04 7.59
C VAL A 138 -5.45 4.44 7.57
N ALA A 139 -5.88 4.98 8.72
CA ALA A 139 -6.43 6.32 8.78
C ALA A 139 -5.42 7.42 8.35
N ALA A 140 -4.12 7.13 8.43
CA ALA A 140 -3.04 8.07 8.12
C ALA A 140 -2.38 7.87 6.74
N VAL A 141 -2.68 6.77 6.02
CA VAL A 141 -2.05 6.52 4.72
C VAL A 141 -2.56 7.49 3.65
N SER A 142 -1.75 7.70 2.60
CA SER A 142 -2.12 8.61 1.51
C SER A 142 -1.88 8.04 0.11
N THR A 143 -1.29 6.85 0.00
CA THR A 143 -0.91 6.25 -1.29
C THR A 143 -1.15 4.75 -1.29
N TYR A 144 -0.87 4.05 -0.18
CA TYR A 144 -1.06 2.60 -0.12
C TYR A 144 -1.71 2.17 1.20
N VAL A 145 -2.66 1.24 1.14
CA VAL A 145 -3.18 0.53 2.31
C VAL A 145 -2.49 -0.82 2.41
N PRO A 146 -1.59 -1.07 3.38
CA PRO A 146 -0.90 -2.34 3.51
C PRO A 146 -1.70 -3.37 4.30
N VAL A 147 -1.40 -4.64 4.03
CA VAL A 147 -1.82 -5.81 4.80
C VAL A 147 -0.56 -6.57 5.21
N PHE A 148 -0.43 -6.89 6.49
CA PHE A 148 0.78 -7.50 7.04
C PHE A 148 0.60 -8.99 7.36
N ALA A 149 1.70 -9.75 7.34
CA ALA A 149 1.71 -11.20 7.53
C ALA A 149 1.50 -11.61 8.99
N SER A 150 1.92 -10.79 9.95
CA SER A 150 1.52 -10.93 11.36
C SER A 150 0.10 -10.39 11.62
N GLY A 151 -0.58 -9.97 10.56
CA GLY A 151 -1.85 -9.27 10.61
C GLY A 151 -3.05 -10.20 10.73
N ASP A 152 -4.18 -9.56 10.96
CA ASP A 152 -5.49 -10.17 11.03
C ASP A 152 -6.02 -10.50 9.62
N ALA A 153 -6.54 -11.71 9.41
CA ALA A 153 -7.14 -12.11 8.15
C ALA A 153 -8.30 -11.20 7.73
N HIS A 154 -8.97 -10.57 8.70
CA HIS A 154 -9.97 -9.53 8.43
C HIS A 154 -9.42 -8.35 7.62
N ALA A 155 -8.22 -7.87 7.95
CA ALA A 155 -7.59 -6.76 7.23
C ALA A 155 -7.33 -7.14 5.77
N ALA A 156 -6.85 -8.36 5.54
CA ALA A 156 -6.63 -8.88 4.20
C ALA A 156 -7.93 -8.89 3.38
N LEU A 157 -9.00 -9.45 3.95
CA LEU A 157 -10.29 -9.59 3.28
C LEU A 157 -10.96 -8.23 3.01
N LEU A 158 -10.94 -7.31 3.98
CA LEU A 158 -11.50 -5.97 3.82
C LEU A 158 -10.77 -5.16 2.75
N VAL A 159 -9.43 -5.15 2.78
CA VAL A 159 -8.62 -4.41 1.79
C VAL A 159 -8.83 -4.99 0.39
N ALA A 160 -8.86 -6.32 0.27
CA ALA A 160 -9.10 -6.98 -1.01
C ALA A 160 -10.53 -6.71 -1.54
N GLN A 161 -11.55 -6.76 -0.67
CA GLN A 161 -12.93 -6.44 -1.04
C GLN A 161 -13.03 -5.01 -1.52
N TRP A 162 -12.55 -4.07 -0.71
CA TRP A 162 -12.56 -2.65 -1.04
C TRP A 162 -11.83 -2.36 -2.35
N ALA A 163 -10.66 -2.94 -2.55
CA ALA A 163 -9.89 -2.77 -3.77
C ALA A 163 -10.62 -3.31 -5.01
N ARG A 164 -11.30 -4.46 -4.91
CA ARG A 164 -12.03 -5.05 -6.03
C ARG A 164 -13.32 -4.29 -6.35
N GLU A 165 -14.10 -3.92 -5.34
CA GLU A 165 -15.33 -3.13 -5.52
C GLU A 165 -15.06 -1.76 -6.16
N ASN A 166 -13.92 -1.16 -5.85
CA ASN A 166 -13.55 0.17 -6.33
C ASN A 166 -12.58 0.15 -7.52
N ASN A 167 -12.33 -1.02 -8.13
CA ASN A 167 -11.40 -1.20 -9.26
C ASN A 167 -9.99 -0.62 -9.01
N LEU A 168 -9.49 -0.78 -7.78
CA LEU A 168 -8.19 -0.29 -7.36
C LEU A 168 -7.08 -1.25 -7.75
N VAL A 169 -5.87 -0.69 -7.87
CA VAL A 169 -4.66 -1.49 -8.00
C VAL A 169 -4.43 -2.23 -6.68
N LEU A 170 -4.48 -3.56 -6.74
CA LEU A 170 -4.12 -4.45 -5.64
C LEU A 170 -2.89 -5.25 -6.06
N MET A 171 -1.86 -5.24 -5.23
CA MET A 171 -0.62 -5.96 -5.49
C MET A 171 -0.28 -6.84 -4.30
N ALA A 172 0.16 -8.07 -4.58
CA ALA A 172 0.68 -9.00 -3.59
C ALA A 172 2.20 -9.12 -3.72
N ASN A 173 2.87 -9.38 -2.61
CA ASN A 173 4.31 -9.61 -2.58
C ASN A 173 4.69 -10.92 -3.31
N LYS A 174 3.82 -11.93 -3.27
CA LYS A 174 3.97 -13.19 -4.02
C LYS A 174 2.61 -13.79 -4.38
N GLY A 175 2.62 -14.78 -5.26
CA GLY A 175 1.42 -15.49 -5.70
C GLY A 175 0.58 -14.69 -6.70
N THR A 176 -0.52 -15.28 -7.14
CA THR A 176 -1.46 -14.64 -8.06
C THR A 176 -2.72 -14.25 -7.30
N LEU A 177 -3.04 -12.95 -7.31
CA LEU A 177 -4.27 -12.45 -6.69
C LEU A 177 -5.51 -12.99 -7.43
N PRO A 178 -6.53 -13.48 -6.70
CA PRO A 178 -7.81 -13.84 -7.30
C PRO A 178 -8.45 -12.65 -8.02
N ILE A 179 -9.09 -12.91 -9.17
CA ILE A 179 -9.60 -11.84 -10.04
C ILE A 179 -10.80 -11.11 -9.42
N GLY A 180 -11.74 -11.86 -8.83
CA GLY A 180 -12.96 -11.31 -8.22
C GLY A 180 -12.79 -10.87 -6.76
N ALA A 181 -13.83 -10.28 -6.19
CA ALA A 181 -13.84 -9.84 -4.80
C ALA A 181 -13.90 -11.03 -3.81
N PRO A 182 -13.33 -10.93 -2.60
CA PRO A 182 -13.43 -11.93 -1.55
C PRO A 182 -14.83 -12.49 -1.31
N GLN A 183 -15.85 -11.63 -1.27
CA GLN A 183 -17.23 -12.05 -1.06
C GLN A 183 -17.77 -12.98 -2.17
N GLU A 184 -17.30 -12.81 -3.40
CA GLU A 184 -17.71 -13.59 -4.58
C GLU A 184 -16.85 -14.83 -4.80
N ARG A 185 -15.53 -14.70 -4.59
CA ARG A 185 -14.51 -15.72 -4.88
C ARG A 185 -13.88 -16.28 -3.60
N ARG A 186 -14.73 -16.61 -2.61
CA ARG A 186 -14.32 -16.96 -1.24
C ARG A 186 -13.26 -18.07 -1.19
N TYR A 187 -13.39 -19.11 -2.01
CA TYR A 187 -12.44 -20.23 -2.07
C TYR A 187 -11.07 -19.85 -2.65
N GLU A 188 -11.06 -19.03 -3.69
CA GLU A 188 -9.82 -18.56 -4.32
C GLU A 188 -9.05 -17.68 -3.33
N TRP A 189 -9.75 -16.76 -2.66
CA TRP A 189 -9.17 -15.90 -1.62
C TRP A 189 -8.70 -16.67 -0.40
N ARG A 190 -9.50 -17.63 0.09
CA ARG A 190 -9.07 -18.54 1.15
C ARG A 190 -7.78 -19.27 0.78
N THR A 191 -7.68 -19.79 -0.44
CA THR A 191 -6.50 -20.53 -0.91
C THR A 191 -5.28 -19.62 -0.96
N PHE A 192 -5.44 -18.43 -1.55
CA PHE A 192 -4.38 -17.42 -1.63
C PHE A 192 -3.87 -16.97 -0.25
N LEU A 193 -4.77 -16.61 0.67
CA LEU A 193 -4.38 -16.07 1.98
C LEU A 193 -3.68 -17.09 2.89
N ARG A 194 -3.91 -18.39 2.69
CA ARG A 194 -3.26 -19.47 3.45
C ARG A 194 -1.76 -19.61 3.20
N GLU A 195 -1.24 -19.00 2.14
CA GLU A 195 0.21 -18.94 1.91
C GLU A 195 0.95 -18.03 2.92
N TRP A 196 0.19 -17.28 3.70
CA TRP A 196 0.67 -16.22 4.60
C TRP A 196 0.07 -16.31 5.99
N LEU A 197 -1.22 -16.63 6.09
CA LEU A 197 -2.01 -16.55 7.31
C LEU A 197 -2.50 -17.93 7.74
N ASP A 198 -2.80 -18.05 9.04
CA ASP A 198 -3.36 -19.28 9.60
C ASP A 198 -4.72 -19.63 8.93
N PRO A 199 -4.85 -20.86 8.38
CA PRO A 199 -6.08 -21.31 7.75
C PRO A 199 -7.35 -21.17 8.60
N ALA A 200 -7.26 -21.40 9.92
CA ALA A 200 -8.43 -21.30 10.80
C ALA A 200 -8.81 -19.85 11.06
N GLY A 201 -7.82 -18.96 11.17
CA GLY A 201 -8.03 -17.50 11.21
C GLY A 201 -8.71 -16.97 9.95
N VAL A 202 -8.30 -17.43 8.77
CA VAL A 202 -8.93 -17.04 7.49
C VAL A 202 -10.39 -17.51 7.41
N ASP A 203 -10.65 -18.77 7.75
CA ASP A 203 -12.01 -19.34 7.70
C ASP A 203 -12.95 -18.62 8.68
N ARG A 204 -12.43 -18.25 9.87
CA ARG A 204 -13.16 -17.46 10.86
C ARG A 204 -13.45 -16.05 10.37
N ALA A 205 -12.46 -15.37 9.80
CA ALA A 205 -12.64 -14.01 9.31
C ALA A 205 -13.70 -13.91 8.20
N PHE A 206 -13.78 -14.92 7.32
CA PHE A 206 -14.88 -15.02 6.37
C PHE A 206 -16.25 -15.12 7.05
N ALA A 207 -16.37 -15.91 8.12
CA ALA A 207 -17.64 -16.07 8.85
C ALA A 207 -18.03 -14.79 9.60
N GLU A 208 -17.08 -14.13 10.26
CA GLU A 208 -17.30 -12.90 11.05
C GLU A 208 -17.56 -11.67 10.18
N LEU A 209 -17.18 -11.71 8.89
CA LEU A 209 -17.56 -10.71 7.89
C LEU A 209 -18.89 -11.03 7.17
N ASP A 210 -19.67 -11.98 7.67
CA ASP A 210 -20.92 -12.47 7.04
C ASP A 210 -20.72 -13.05 5.63
N TRP A 211 -19.53 -13.56 5.33
CA TRP A 211 -19.17 -14.18 4.04
C TRP A 211 -18.82 -15.68 4.21
N PRO A 212 -19.73 -16.51 4.74
CA PRO A 212 -19.40 -17.89 5.10
C PRO A 212 -18.98 -18.70 3.86
N LEU A 213 -17.94 -19.52 4.05
CA LEU A 213 -17.44 -20.43 3.02
C LEU A 213 -18.48 -21.51 2.65
N ALA A 214 -19.26 -21.98 3.62
CA ALA A 214 -20.22 -23.09 3.43
C ALA A 214 -21.25 -22.82 2.30
N GLY A 215 -21.71 -21.57 2.16
CA GLY A 215 -22.66 -21.19 1.09
C GLY A 215 -22.04 -21.09 -0.31
N ALA A 216 -20.70 -21.13 -0.43
CA ALA A 216 -20.00 -21.08 -1.71
C ALA A 216 -19.73 -22.48 -2.30
N LEU A 217 -19.88 -23.58 -1.54
CA LEU A 217 -19.80 -24.95 -2.07
C LEU A 217 -21.05 -25.35 -2.85
N SER A 218 -22.17 -24.68 -2.56
CA SER A 218 -23.47 -24.91 -3.21
C SER A 218 -23.69 -24.05 -4.45
N VAL A 219 -22.80 -23.10 -4.74
CA VAL A 219 -22.84 -22.33 -5.98
C VAL A 219 -22.03 -23.09 -7.01
N GLU A 220 -22.69 -23.98 -7.74
CA GLU A 220 -22.13 -24.50 -8.99
C GLU A 220 -21.69 -23.30 -9.84
N PRO A 221 -20.50 -23.34 -10.47
CA PRO A 221 -20.15 -22.28 -11.41
C PRO A 221 -21.29 -22.18 -12.43
N GLU A 222 -21.83 -20.98 -12.66
CA GLU A 222 -22.80 -20.78 -13.73
C GLU A 222 -22.25 -21.47 -14.97
N ALA A 223 -22.92 -22.52 -15.41
CA ALA A 223 -22.67 -23.13 -16.68
C ALA A 223 -22.96 -22.04 -17.71
N LYS A 224 -21.93 -21.27 -18.08
CA LYS A 224 -22.01 -20.39 -19.24
C LYS A 224 -22.37 -21.30 -20.39
N ALA A 225 -23.62 -21.22 -20.83
CA ALA A 225 -24.04 -21.80 -22.08
C ALA A 225 -22.99 -21.38 -23.11
N SER A 226 -22.36 -22.37 -23.72
CA SER A 226 -21.34 -22.17 -24.73
C SER A 226 -21.99 -21.48 -25.93
N ASP A 227 -22.02 -20.16 -25.95
CA ASP A 227 -22.14 -19.37 -27.17
C ASP A 227 -20.79 -19.40 -27.89
N LYS A 228 -20.37 -20.61 -28.30
CA LYS A 228 -19.34 -20.73 -29.32
C LYS A 228 -20.00 -20.42 -30.66
N PRO A 229 -19.53 -19.41 -31.40
CA PRO A 229 -19.84 -19.32 -32.82
C PRO A 229 -19.30 -20.59 -33.50
N ASN A 230 -20.09 -21.18 -34.39
CA ASN A 230 -19.74 -22.34 -35.22
C ASN A 230 -18.24 -22.35 -35.61
N ASP A 231 -17.52 -23.40 -35.21
CA ASP A 231 -16.08 -23.63 -35.37
C ASP A 231 -15.58 -23.68 -36.84
N ALA A 232 -16.41 -23.34 -37.82
CA ALA A 232 -16.01 -23.26 -39.24
C ALA A 232 -15.27 -21.96 -39.59
N GLY A 233 -15.48 -20.87 -38.86
CA GLY A 233 -14.90 -19.55 -39.19
C GLY A 233 -13.45 -19.36 -38.75
N LEU A 234 -13.07 -19.89 -37.57
CA LEU A 234 -11.74 -19.68 -36.99
C LEU A 234 -10.64 -20.52 -37.67
N LEU A 235 -11.00 -21.66 -38.27
CA LEU A 235 -10.06 -22.48 -39.04
C LEU A 235 -9.63 -21.78 -40.34
N ALA A 236 -10.51 -20.96 -40.94
CA ALA A 236 -10.23 -20.21 -42.16
C ALA A 236 -9.26 -19.03 -41.91
N ILE A 237 -9.35 -18.40 -40.74
CA ILE A 237 -8.46 -17.30 -40.33
C ILE A 237 -7.06 -17.83 -39.98
N ALA A 238 -6.97 -19.02 -39.36
CA ALA A 238 -5.69 -19.66 -39.07
C ALA A 238 -4.95 -20.14 -40.33
N GLN A 239 -5.67 -20.50 -41.40
CA GLN A 239 -5.06 -20.91 -42.68
C GLN A 239 -4.60 -19.74 -43.56
N GLN A 240 -5.14 -18.53 -43.39
CA GLN A 240 -4.67 -17.33 -44.10
C GLN A 240 -3.49 -16.61 -43.42
N ALA A 241 -3.20 -16.90 -42.15
CA ALA A 241 -2.04 -16.36 -41.45
C ALA A 241 -0.75 -17.19 -41.66
N ALA A 242 -0.83 -18.25 -42.47
CA ALA A 242 0.30 -19.11 -42.81
C ALA A 242 0.58 -19.08 -44.33
N PHE A 243 0.68 -17.89 -44.92
CA PHE A 243 1.54 -17.55 -46.07
C PHE A 243 1.82 -16.05 -46.07
#